data_AF-A0A6I9WG97-F1
#
_entry.id   AF-A0A6I9WG97-F1
#
_cell.length_a   1.000
_cell.length_b   1.000
_cell.length_c   1.000
_cell.angle_alpha   90.00
_cell.angle_beta   90.00
_cell.angle_gamma   90.00
#
_symmetry.space_group_name_H-M   'P 1'
#
loop_
_entity.id
_entity.type
_entity.pdbx_description
1 polymer ?
#
loop_
_entity_poly.entity_id
_entity_poly.type
_entity_poly.pdbx_seq_one_letter_code
_entity_poly.pdbx_strand_id
1 'polypeptide(L)'
;METRVSKFPSVLGIFLLFACFFSRTEAAFDPESFQQKLVALQKILDYINNRPNQMNIDATFGVTLSEANLVAALLHENVQYLEDKFFIALKEVVVLSDLTRRTLMKTLAFKNEIKSLIQSTINNPNLWIKPISWTKILPKSKLSPNESLSYWDTMLSVYHGTPNGIESDYCLVEIMRSHLNGECQIPETCIATLIREDDTTGYPLTHRLIIVQLAKALRCKEVETLSLSSLIPTYCARIFQDFINLEKWDFPNIGKDLMMEQNFLTNTRLFADHLQ
;
A
#
# COMPACT_ATOMS: atom_id res chain seq x y z
N MET A 1 12.75 -16.06 68.65
CA MET A 1 12.03 -16.40 67.42
C MET A 1 11.96 -15.13 66.59
N GLU A 2 12.93 -14.97 65.69
CA GLU A 2 13.15 -13.77 64.88
C GLU A 2 12.10 -13.67 63.76
N THR A 3 11.44 -12.53 63.63
CA THR A 3 10.66 -12.20 62.42
C THR A 3 11.46 -11.18 61.61
N ARG A 4 11.95 -11.66 60.47
CA ARG A 4 12.77 -10.91 59.51
C ARG A 4 11.95 -9.78 58.88
N VAL A 5 12.49 -8.56 58.97
CA VAL A 5 12.12 -7.42 58.13
C VAL A 5 12.40 -7.80 56.67
N SER A 6 11.39 -7.68 55.80
CA SER A 6 11.53 -7.95 54.38
C SER A 6 12.47 -6.92 53.74
N LYS A 7 13.48 -7.44 53.05
CA LYS A 7 14.51 -6.70 52.33
C LYS A 7 13.90 -5.72 51.32
N PHE A 8 14.46 -4.51 51.29
CA PHE A 8 14.23 -3.50 50.26
C PHE A 8 14.35 -4.10 48.85
N PRO A 9 13.47 -3.74 47.89
CA PRO A 9 13.75 -3.99 46.49
C PRO A 9 14.99 -3.19 46.10
N SER A 10 15.99 -3.88 45.58
CA SER A 10 17.24 -3.28 45.11
C SER A 10 16.95 -2.10 44.18
N VAL A 11 17.36 -0.90 44.60
CA VAL A 11 17.32 0.33 43.78
C VAL A 11 18.01 0.10 42.43
N LEU A 12 19.01 -0.79 42.39
CA LEU A 12 19.70 -1.24 41.18
C LEU A 12 18.76 -1.95 40.19
N GLY A 13 17.78 -2.72 40.68
CA GLY A 13 16.79 -3.40 39.84
C GLY A 13 15.80 -2.43 39.18
N ILE A 14 15.49 -1.31 39.83
CA ILE A 14 14.66 -0.24 39.26
C ILE A 14 15.45 0.50 38.17
N PHE A 15 16.73 0.84 38.41
CA PHE A 15 17.58 1.47 37.39
C PHE A 15 17.84 0.58 36.18
N LEU A 16 17.99 -0.74 36.36
CA LEU A 16 18.13 -1.68 35.25
C LEU A 16 16.83 -1.81 34.43
N LEU A 17 15.65 -1.77 35.07
CA LEU A 17 14.38 -1.71 34.36
C LEU A 17 14.28 -0.43 33.51
N PHE A 18 14.66 0.74 34.03
CA PHE A 18 14.69 1.98 33.25
C PHE A 18 15.72 1.94 32.11
N ALA A 19 16.92 1.41 32.33
CA ALA A 19 17.94 1.30 31.29
C ALA A 19 17.52 0.37 30.12
N CYS A 20 16.76 -0.70 30.41
CA CYS A 20 16.19 -1.58 29.38
C CYS A 20 15.03 -0.95 28.58
N PHE A 21 14.38 0.09 29.09
CA PHE A 21 13.35 0.84 28.34
C PHE A 21 13.91 1.95 27.44
N PHE A 22 15.17 2.36 27.65
CA PHE A 22 15.81 3.42 26.85
C PHE A 22 16.49 2.92 25.58
N SER A 23 16.59 1.60 25.37
CA SER A 23 16.98 1.04 24.07
C SER A 23 15.82 1.10 23.06
N ARG A 24 15.11 2.23 22.99
CA ARG A 24 14.42 2.59 21.76
C ARG A 24 15.53 2.95 20.79
N THR A 25 15.73 2.11 19.78
CA THR A 25 16.39 2.54 18.55
C THR A 25 15.60 3.74 18.03
N GLU A 26 16.03 4.95 18.36
CA GLU A 26 15.59 6.15 17.66
C GLU A 26 15.97 5.92 16.20
N ALA A 27 14.97 5.69 15.35
CA ALA A 27 15.17 5.83 13.93
C ALA A 27 15.50 7.32 13.72
N ALA A 28 16.78 7.63 13.58
CA ALA A 28 17.22 8.99 13.33
C ALA A 28 16.68 9.43 11.97
N PHE A 29 16.00 10.57 11.94
CA PHE A 29 15.61 11.19 10.68
C PHE A 29 16.88 11.53 9.90
N ASP A 30 16.92 11.15 8.62
CA ASP A 30 18.01 11.45 7.70
C ASP A 30 17.55 12.55 6.71
N PRO A 31 17.93 13.82 6.95
CA PRO A 31 17.55 14.95 6.12
C PRO A 31 18.00 14.81 4.67
N GLU A 32 19.17 14.24 4.42
CA GLU A 32 19.75 14.14 3.09
C GLU A 32 18.99 13.11 2.26
N SER A 33 18.79 11.91 2.81
CA SER A 33 17.98 10.86 2.18
C SER A 33 16.55 11.34 1.92
N PHE A 34 15.95 12.05 2.89
CA PHE A 34 14.61 12.61 2.74
C PHE A 34 14.55 13.65 1.61
N GLN A 35 15.51 14.57 1.54
CA GLN A 35 15.60 15.56 0.46
C GLN A 35 15.74 14.89 -0.91
N GLN A 36 16.63 13.90 -1.03
CA GLN A 36 16.85 13.17 -2.28
C GLN A 36 15.57 12.50 -2.77
N LYS A 37 14.82 11.86 -1.86
CA LYS A 37 13.53 11.22 -2.15
C LYS A 37 12.47 12.24 -2.61
N LEU A 38 12.38 13.41 -1.95
CA LEU A 38 11.46 14.47 -2.37
C LEU A 38 11.79 15.01 -3.76
N VAL A 39 13.06 15.29 -4.03
CA VAL A 39 13.50 15.77 -5.35
C VAL A 39 13.23 14.74 -6.44
N ALA A 40 13.45 13.45 -6.16
CA ALA A 40 13.14 12.38 -7.10
C ALA A 40 11.63 12.30 -7.40
N LEU A 41 10.78 12.38 -6.36
CA LEU A 41 9.33 12.39 -6.52
C LEU A 41 8.86 13.60 -7.33
N GLN A 42 9.36 14.80 -7.02
CA GLN A 42 9.06 16.01 -7.78
C GLN A 42 9.40 15.85 -9.26
N LYS A 43 10.60 15.33 -9.59
CA LYS A 43 11.02 15.09 -10.98
C LYS A 43 10.09 14.12 -11.71
N ILE A 44 9.63 13.07 -11.03
CA ILE A 44 8.68 12.10 -11.60
C ILE A 44 7.34 12.79 -11.89
N LEU A 45 6.80 13.56 -10.93
CA LEU A 45 5.55 14.29 -11.11
C LEU A 45 5.65 15.33 -12.23
N ASP A 46 6.74 16.08 -12.29
CA ASP A 46 7.00 17.03 -13.38
C ASP A 46 7.08 16.31 -14.74
N TYR A 47 7.73 15.16 -14.80
CA TYR A 47 7.81 14.37 -16.03
C TYR A 47 6.43 13.95 -16.53
N ILE A 48 5.60 13.41 -15.62
CA ILE A 48 4.23 12.97 -15.88
C ILE A 48 3.35 14.15 -16.31
N ASN A 49 3.39 15.25 -15.56
CA ASN A 49 2.57 16.45 -15.81
C ASN A 49 2.90 17.11 -17.15
N ASN A 50 4.16 17.04 -17.60
CA ASN A 50 4.59 17.57 -18.89
C ASN A 50 4.31 16.62 -20.07
N ARG A 51 3.96 15.35 -19.81
CA ARG A 51 3.74 14.33 -20.84
C ARG A 51 2.44 13.53 -20.62
N PRO A 52 1.30 14.17 -20.31
CA PRO A 52 0.10 13.44 -19.91
C PRO A 52 -0.44 12.51 -21.01
N ASN A 53 -0.22 12.84 -22.28
CA ASN A 53 -0.61 12.01 -23.44
C ASN A 53 0.21 10.72 -23.61
N GLN A 54 1.34 10.59 -22.91
CA GLN A 54 2.20 9.40 -22.95
C GLN A 54 1.94 8.46 -21.76
N MET A 55 1.06 8.86 -20.85
CA MET A 55 0.76 8.14 -19.62
C MET A 55 -0.46 7.26 -19.78
N ASN A 56 -0.55 6.20 -18.97
CA ASN A 56 -1.71 5.32 -18.89
C ASN A 56 -2.56 5.63 -17.64
N ILE A 57 -3.64 4.88 -17.46
CA ILE A 57 -4.51 5.02 -16.28
C ILE A 57 -3.81 4.68 -14.97
N ASP A 58 -2.87 3.73 -15.01
CA ASP A 58 -2.14 3.28 -13.83
C ASP A 58 -1.26 4.41 -13.30
N ALA A 59 -0.70 5.25 -14.18
CA ALA A 59 -0.01 6.47 -13.78
C ALA A 59 -0.92 7.45 -13.02
N THR A 60 -2.20 7.56 -13.41
CA THR A 60 -3.17 8.43 -12.69
C THR A 60 -3.43 7.90 -11.29
N PHE A 61 -3.60 6.59 -11.17
CA PHE A 61 -3.79 5.95 -9.88
C PHE A 61 -2.52 6.02 -9.01
N GLY A 62 -1.36 5.83 -9.63
CA GLY A 62 -0.01 6.09 -9.12
C GLY A 62 0.14 7.44 -8.42
N VAL A 63 -0.22 8.50 -9.15
CA VAL A 63 -0.20 9.87 -8.62
C VAL A 63 -1.24 10.04 -7.51
N THR A 64 -2.43 9.43 -7.63
CA THR A 64 -3.48 9.52 -6.61
C THR A 64 -3.04 8.96 -5.26
N LEU A 65 -2.47 7.75 -5.18
CA LEU A 65 -2.02 7.26 -3.86
C LEU A 65 -0.76 8.00 -3.39
N SER A 66 0.08 8.49 -4.29
CA SER A 66 1.22 9.35 -3.90
C SER A 66 0.71 10.62 -3.21
N GLU A 67 -0.28 11.31 -3.79
CA GLU A 67 -0.97 12.44 -3.18
C GLU A 67 -1.55 12.08 -1.82
N ALA A 68 -2.29 10.98 -1.73
CA ALA A 68 -2.91 10.53 -0.48
C ALA A 68 -1.88 10.23 0.63
N ASN A 69 -0.75 9.60 0.30
CA ASN A 69 0.32 9.30 1.24
C ASN A 69 1.05 10.57 1.70
N LEU A 70 1.30 11.52 0.79
CA LEU A 70 1.90 12.81 1.15
C LEU A 70 0.98 13.62 2.07
N VAL A 71 -0.33 13.62 1.79
CA VAL A 71 -1.33 14.24 2.66
C VAL A 71 -1.36 13.55 4.02
N ALA A 72 -1.35 12.20 4.05
CA ALA A 72 -1.27 11.45 5.30
C ALA A 72 -0.01 11.80 6.11
N ALA A 73 1.13 11.99 5.46
CA ALA A 73 2.38 12.41 6.11
C ALA A 73 2.27 13.83 6.71
N LEU A 74 1.62 14.76 6.00
CA LEU A 74 1.37 16.12 6.50
C LEU A 74 0.36 16.16 7.66
N LEU A 75 -0.56 15.21 7.73
CA LEU A 75 -1.56 15.09 8.80
C LEU A 75 -1.04 14.31 10.02
N HIS A 76 0.14 13.69 9.92
CA HIS A 76 0.71 12.88 10.98
C HIS A 76 1.24 13.75 12.13
N GLU A 77 1.07 13.31 13.38
CA GLU A 77 1.48 14.06 14.59
C GLU A 77 2.97 14.42 14.61
N ASN A 78 3.83 13.58 14.03
CA ASN A 78 5.27 13.82 13.97
C ASN A 78 5.69 14.89 12.96
N VAL A 79 4.78 15.41 12.13
CA VAL A 79 5.11 16.49 11.18
C VAL A 79 5.63 17.74 11.90
N GLN A 80 5.24 17.94 13.17
CA GLN A 80 5.72 19.05 14.01
C GLN A 80 7.23 19.03 14.27
N TYR A 81 7.89 17.87 14.09
CA TYR A 81 9.33 17.72 14.28
C TYR A 81 10.12 17.90 12.98
N LEU A 82 9.43 18.12 11.86
CA LEU A 82 10.06 18.30 10.56
C LEU A 82 10.54 19.76 10.40
N GLU A 83 11.74 19.96 9.87
CA GLU A 83 12.23 21.31 9.56
C GLU A 83 11.30 22.04 8.58
N ASP A 84 11.14 23.35 8.75
CA ASP A 84 10.24 24.18 7.94
C ASP A 84 10.45 24.01 6.43
N LYS A 85 11.72 23.92 5.98
CA LYS A 85 12.08 23.73 4.58
C LYS A 85 11.47 22.44 3.99
N PHE A 86 11.45 21.36 4.78
CA PHE A 86 10.93 20.07 4.37
C PHE A 86 9.41 20.03 4.45
N PHE A 87 8.83 20.70 5.44
CA PHE A 87 7.39 20.87 5.53
C PHE A 87 6.83 21.67 4.34
N ILE A 88 7.50 22.75 3.95
CA ILE A 88 7.15 23.54 2.77
C ILE A 88 7.29 22.70 1.49
N ALA A 89 8.42 22.00 1.31
CA ALA A 89 8.64 21.15 0.16
C ALA A 89 7.57 20.03 0.05
N LEU A 90 7.19 19.39 1.16
CA LEU A 90 6.10 18.40 1.16
C LEU A 90 4.78 19.00 0.67
N LYS A 91 4.41 20.21 1.12
CA LYS A 91 3.20 20.89 0.66
C LYS A 91 3.26 21.19 -0.84
N GLU A 92 4.40 21.64 -1.34
CA GLU A 92 4.60 21.90 -2.76
C GLU A 92 4.44 20.62 -3.60
N VAL A 93 5.00 19.50 -3.14
CA VAL A 93 4.86 18.20 -3.82
C VAL A 93 3.41 17.68 -3.76
N VAL A 94 2.67 17.94 -2.69
CA VAL A 94 1.21 17.65 -2.64
C VAL A 94 0.45 18.45 -3.69
N VAL A 95 0.72 19.75 -3.80
CA VAL A 95 0.08 20.61 -4.81
C VAL A 95 0.43 20.14 -6.22
N LEU A 96 1.69 19.78 -6.47
CA LEU A 96 2.12 19.24 -7.75
C LEU A 96 1.45 17.90 -8.07
N SER A 97 1.25 17.04 -7.06
CA SER A 97 0.54 15.76 -7.23
C SER A 97 -0.92 15.98 -7.61
N ASP A 98 -1.64 16.87 -6.92
CA ASP A 98 -3.04 17.22 -7.25
C ASP A 98 -3.15 17.79 -8.67
N LEU A 99 -2.26 18.73 -9.03
CA LEU A 99 -2.22 19.30 -10.37
C LEU A 99 -2.00 18.21 -11.43
N THR A 100 -0.98 17.36 -11.22
CA THR A 100 -0.62 16.27 -12.14
C THR A 100 -1.79 15.30 -12.31
N ARG A 101 -2.42 14.86 -11.21
CA ARG A 101 -3.59 13.98 -11.23
C ARG A 101 -4.74 14.59 -12.01
N ARG A 102 -5.08 15.86 -11.76
CA ARG A 102 -6.15 16.57 -12.49
C ARG A 102 -5.84 16.71 -13.97
N THR A 103 -4.58 16.97 -14.34
CA THR A 103 -4.14 17.01 -15.74
C THR A 103 -4.36 15.66 -16.40
N LEU A 104 -3.89 14.57 -15.77
CA LEU A 104 -4.08 13.21 -16.28
C LEU A 104 -5.56 12.84 -16.43
N MET A 105 -6.40 13.12 -15.43
CA MET A 105 -7.83 12.83 -15.49
C MET A 105 -8.54 13.57 -16.63
N LYS A 106 -8.11 14.79 -16.97
CA LYS A 106 -8.65 15.55 -18.10
C LYS A 106 -8.16 15.00 -19.44
N THR A 107 -6.87 14.66 -19.54
CA THR A 107 -6.24 14.21 -20.78
C THR A 107 -6.65 12.77 -21.14
N LEU A 108 -6.74 11.89 -20.16
CA LEU A 108 -7.07 10.47 -20.32
C LEU A 108 -8.57 10.18 -20.13
N ALA A 109 -9.43 11.19 -20.35
CA ALA A 109 -10.86 11.07 -20.10
C ALA A 109 -11.50 10.00 -20.99
N PHE A 110 -12.23 9.08 -20.37
CA PHE A 110 -12.95 8.02 -21.09
C PHE A 110 -14.33 8.48 -21.58
N LYS A 111 -14.67 8.12 -22.82
CA LYS A 111 -16.05 8.20 -23.34
C LYS A 111 -16.96 7.10 -22.78
N ASN A 112 -16.37 6.00 -22.31
CA ASN A 112 -17.11 4.88 -21.74
C ASN A 112 -17.48 5.19 -20.29
N GLU A 113 -18.77 5.14 -19.97
CA GLU A 113 -19.32 5.47 -18.65
C GLU A 113 -18.73 4.60 -17.53
N ILE A 114 -18.57 3.30 -17.76
CA ILE A 114 -18.01 2.35 -16.79
C ILE A 114 -16.57 2.75 -16.45
N LYS A 115 -15.73 2.98 -17.47
CA LYS A 115 -14.34 3.40 -17.24
C LYS A 115 -14.26 4.78 -16.60
N SER A 116 -15.17 5.69 -16.94
CA SER A 116 -15.28 7.00 -16.31
C SER A 116 -15.67 6.91 -14.83
N LEU A 117 -16.59 6.02 -14.47
CA LEU A 117 -16.98 5.75 -13.08
C LEU A 117 -15.79 5.20 -12.27
N ILE A 118 -15.10 4.19 -12.80
CA ILE A 118 -13.90 3.65 -12.16
C ILE A 118 -12.88 4.77 -11.96
N GLN A 119 -12.51 5.48 -13.03
CA GLN A 119 -11.48 6.50 -13.00
C GLN A 119 -11.81 7.64 -12.04
N SER A 120 -13.05 8.13 -12.03
CA SER A 120 -13.47 9.22 -11.13
C SER A 120 -13.51 8.80 -9.67
N THR A 121 -13.85 7.54 -9.38
CA THR A 121 -13.93 7.03 -8.01
C THR A 121 -12.55 6.68 -7.45
N ILE A 122 -11.76 5.87 -8.15
CA ILE A 122 -10.45 5.42 -7.66
C ILE A 122 -9.42 6.53 -7.63
N ASN A 123 -9.54 7.56 -8.48
CA ASN A 123 -8.61 8.70 -8.48
C ASN A 123 -9.04 9.84 -7.56
N ASN A 124 -9.86 9.54 -6.55
CA ASN A 124 -10.16 10.43 -5.44
C ASN A 124 -9.16 10.17 -4.29
N PRO A 125 -8.20 11.08 -4.02
CA PRO A 125 -7.17 10.85 -3.01
C PRO A 125 -7.75 10.67 -1.59
N ASN A 126 -8.88 11.31 -1.27
CA ASN A 126 -9.52 11.21 0.05
C ASN A 126 -9.95 9.78 0.41
N LEU A 127 -10.18 8.93 -0.60
CA LEU A 127 -10.52 7.53 -0.41
C LEU A 127 -9.33 6.73 0.16
N TRP A 128 -8.11 7.19 -0.08
CA TRP A 128 -6.88 6.46 0.18
C TRP A 128 -6.03 7.03 1.32
N ILE A 129 -6.36 8.22 1.82
CA ILE A 129 -5.69 8.80 2.98
C ILE A 129 -5.95 7.90 4.19
N LYS A 130 -4.90 7.23 4.66
CA LYS A 130 -4.94 6.32 5.82
C LYS A 130 -3.98 6.85 6.90
N PRO A 131 -4.31 6.69 8.19
CA PRO A 131 -3.36 6.98 9.26
C PRO A 131 -2.08 6.16 9.08
N ILE A 132 -0.92 6.80 9.20
CA ILE A 132 0.37 6.11 9.13
C ILE A 132 0.59 5.41 10.48
N SER A 133 0.62 4.08 10.46
CA SER A 133 0.97 3.27 11.62
C SER A 133 2.41 2.78 11.47
N TRP A 134 3.32 3.34 12.28
CA TRP A 134 4.72 2.88 12.40
C TRP A 134 4.81 1.62 13.26
N THR A 135 4.04 0.59 12.91
CA THR A 135 4.15 -0.72 13.54
C THR A 135 5.30 -1.47 12.90
N LYS A 136 6.17 -2.10 13.72
CA LYS A 136 7.15 -3.11 13.28
C LYS A 136 6.41 -4.36 12.78
N ILE A 137 5.69 -4.26 11.67
CA ILE A 137 5.03 -5.38 11.01
C ILE A 137 6.06 -6.03 10.10
N LEU A 138 7.06 -6.67 10.70
CA LEU A 138 8.05 -7.41 9.95
C LEU A 138 8.09 -8.82 10.48
N PRO A 139 8.05 -9.84 9.61
CA PRO A 139 8.44 -11.16 10.03
C PRO A 139 9.87 -11.08 10.58
N LYS A 140 10.06 -11.59 11.81
CA LYS A 140 11.39 -11.68 12.43
C LYS A 140 12.37 -12.54 11.62
N SER A 141 11.86 -13.33 10.68
CA SER A 141 12.61 -14.17 9.76
C SER A 141 12.56 -13.58 8.35
N LYS A 142 13.72 -13.47 7.71
CA LYS A 142 13.84 -13.22 6.27
C LYS A 142 13.06 -14.31 5.54
N LEU A 143 12.06 -13.92 4.74
CA LEU A 143 11.39 -14.86 3.85
C LEU A 143 12.38 -15.24 2.74
N SER A 144 12.45 -16.53 2.44
CA SER A 144 13.28 -17.06 1.36
C SER A 144 12.45 -17.21 0.09
N PRO A 145 13.06 -17.02 -1.09
CA PRO A 145 12.40 -17.36 -2.33
C PRO A 145 12.09 -18.86 -2.35
N ASN A 146 11.02 -19.24 -3.06
CA ASN A 146 10.73 -20.65 -3.26
C ASN A 146 11.79 -21.26 -4.20
N GLU A 147 12.62 -22.14 -3.64
CA GLU A 147 13.75 -22.71 -4.37
C GLU A 147 13.33 -23.65 -5.51
N SER A 148 12.12 -24.21 -5.44
CA SER A 148 11.61 -25.12 -6.47
C SER A 148 11.06 -24.41 -7.70
N LEU A 149 10.83 -23.09 -7.66
CA LEU A 149 10.27 -22.36 -8.79
C LEU A 149 11.33 -22.07 -9.85
N SER A 150 11.10 -22.55 -11.07
CA SER A 150 11.91 -22.15 -12.22
C SER A 150 11.55 -20.73 -12.67
N TYR A 151 12.38 -20.16 -13.54
CA TYR A 151 12.09 -18.90 -14.22
C TYR A 151 10.72 -18.94 -14.92
N TRP A 152 10.44 -20.03 -15.65
CA TRP A 152 9.20 -20.18 -16.40
C TRP A 152 7.98 -20.32 -15.50
N ASP A 153 8.09 -21.07 -14.41
CA ASP A 153 7.01 -21.19 -13.42
C ASP A 153 6.68 -19.82 -12.81
N THR A 154 7.72 -19.03 -12.50
CA THR A 154 7.57 -17.67 -11.99
C THR A 154 6.89 -16.76 -13.02
N MET A 155 7.17 -16.93 -14.32
CA MET A 155 6.52 -16.15 -15.38
C MET A 155 5.08 -16.55 -15.65
N LEU A 156 4.77 -17.84 -15.53
CA LEU A 156 3.39 -18.31 -15.66
C LEU A 156 2.53 -17.89 -14.45
N SER A 157 3.14 -17.77 -13.26
CA SER A 157 2.41 -17.40 -12.04
C SER A 157 1.95 -15.93 -12.02
N VAL A 158 2.57 -15.03 -12.80
CA VAL A 158 2.20 -13.61 -12.88
C VAL A 158 0.72 -13.37 -13.20
N TYR A 159 0.08 -14.31 -13.92
CA TYR A 159 -1.32 -14.23 -14.32
C TYR A 159 -2.19 -15.35 -13.75
N HIS A 160 -1.72 -16.07 -12.73
CA HIS A 160 -2.40 -17.26 -12.23
C HIS A 160 -3.52 -16.93 -11.24
N GLY A 161 -4.68 -17.56 -11.46
CA GLY A 161 -5.87 -17.43 -10.61
C GLY A 161 -6.88 -16.38 -11.10
N THR A 162 -7.71 -15.87 -10.18
CA THR A 162 -8.73 -14.84 -10.46
C THR A 162 -8.73 -13.73 -9.43
N PRO A 163 -9.29 -12.54 -9.76
CA PRO A 163 -9.94 -12.19 -11.03
C PRO A 163 -8.95 -11.83 -12.14
N ASN A 164 -9.34 -12.06 -13.39
CA ASN A 164 -8.71 -11.36 -14.51
C ASN A 164 -9.12 -9.88 -14.52
N GLY A 165 -8.55 -9.07 -15.42
CA GLY A 165 -8.85 -7.63 -15.46
C GLY A 165 -10.33 -7.29 -15.64
N ILE A 166 -11.06 -8.04 -16.49
CA ILE A 166 -12.48 -7.78 -16.77
C ILE A 166 -13.34 -8.14 -15.56
N GLU A 167 -13.06 -9.27 -14.92
CA GLU A 167 -13.76 -9.69 -13.70
C GLU A 167 -13.51 -8.72 -12.54
N SER A 168 -12.28 -8.19 -12.44
CA SER A 168 -11.92 -7.17 -11.47
C SER A 168 -12.71 -5.88 -11.72
N ASP A 169 -12.69 -5.36 -12.95
CA ASP A 169 -13.44 -4.16 -13.35
C ASP A 169 -14.94 -4.30 -13.05
N TYR A 170 -15.53 -5.47 -13.33
CA TYR A 170 -16.92 -5.76 -12.99
C TYR A 170 -17.16 -5.60 -11.48
N CYS A 171 -16.33 -6.21 -10.64
CA CYS A 171 -16.48 -6.11 -9.19
C CYS A 171 -16.31 -4.68 -8.67
N LEU A 172 -15.32 -3.94 -9.17
CA LEU A 172 -15.11 -2.55 -8.81
C LEU A 172 -16.35 -1.71 -9.13
N VAL A 173 -16.91 -1.87 -10.33
CA VAL A 173 -18.07 -1.10 -10.80
C VAL A 173 -19.32 -1.39 -10.00
N GLU A 174 -19.61 -2.65 -9.73
CA GLU A 174 -20.82 -3.02 -9.00
C GLU A 174 -20.76 -2.55 -7.53
N ILE A 175 -19.58 -2.62 -6.90
CA ILE A 175 -19.37 -2.04 -5.56
C ILE A 175 -19.59 -0.52 -5.58
N MET A 176 -19.01 0.18 -6.57
CA MET A 176 -19.18 1.63 -6.72
C MET A 176 -20.65 2.02 -6.94
N ARG A 177 -21.37 1.29 -7.80
CA ARG A 177 -22.80 1.51 -8.04
C ARG A 177 -23.63 1.28 -6.79
N SER A 178 -23.37 0.19 -6.06
CA SER A 178 -24.05 -0.09 -4.79
C SER A 178 -23.79 1.01 -3.75
N HIS A 179 -22.57 1.56 -3.69
CA HIS A 179 -22.25 2.71 -2.84
C HIS A 179 -23.03 3.97 -3.24
N LEU A 180 -23.08 4.31 -4.53
CA LEU A 180 -23.84 5.46 -5.04
C LEU A 180 -25.35 5.35 -4.75
N ASN A 181 -25.87 4.13 -4.67
CA ASN A 181 -27.26 3.85 -4.29
C ASN A 181 -27.49 3.85 -2.76
N GLY A 182 -26.46 4.10 -1.95
CA GLY A 182 -26.54 4.18 -0.49
C GLY A 182 -26.50 2.82 0.24
N GLU A 183 -26.35 1.71 -0.48
CA GLU A 183 -26.31 0.37 0.11
C GLU A 183 -24.90 -0.07 0.50
N CYS A 184 -23.93 0.22 -0.38
CA CYS A 184 -22.53 -0.20 -0.30
C CYS A 184 -22.39 -1.69 0.09
N GLN A 185 -22.80 -2.56 -0.81
CA GLN A 185 -22.68 -4.01 -0.69
C GLN A 185 -21.70 -4.56 -1.72
N ILE A 186 -21.04 -5.66 -1.36
CA ILE A 186 -20.19 -6.40 -2.29
C ILE A 186 -21.07 -7.50 -2.92
N PRO A 187 -21.15 -7.60 -4.26
CA PRO A 187 -21.89 -8.67 -4.91
C PRO A 187 -21.41 -10.06 -4.50
N GLU A 188 -22.32 -11.03 -4.37
CA GLU A 188 -21.99 -12.42 -3.99
C GLU A 188 -20.95 -13.05 -4.92
N THR A 189 -21.04 -12.77 -6.22
CA THR A 189 -20.07 -13.22 -7.23
C THR A 189 -18.67 -12.69 -6.95
N CYS A 190 -18.55 -11.45 -6.49
CA CYS A 190 -17.27 -10.85 -6.11
C CYS A 190 -16.74 -11.41 -4.80
N ILE A 191 -17.61 -11.69 -3.82
CA ILE A 191 -17.22 -12.37 -2.58
C ILE A 191 -16.67 -13.75 -2.89
N ALA A 192 -17.35 -14.52 -3.74
CA ALA A 192 -16.90 -15.84 -4.17
C ALA A 192 -15.51 -15.79 -4.81
N THR A 193 -15.25 -14.78 -5.65
CA THR A 193 -13.92 -14.54 -6.23
C THR A 193 -12.86 -14.25 -5.18
N LEU A 194 -13.17 -13.43 -4.16
CA LEU A 194 -12.21 -13.07 -3.11
C LEU A 194 -11.78 -14.30 -2.27
N ILE A 195 -12.74 -15.15 -1.89
CA ILE A 195 -12.48 -16.32 -1.04
C ILE A 195 -12.04 -17.57 -1.79
N ARG A 196 -11.97 -17.52 -3.12
CA ARG A 196 -11.66 -18.70 -3.94
C ARG A 196 -10.27 -19.25 -3.65
N GLU A 197 -10.18 -20.55 -3.41
CA GLU A 197 -8.92 -21.30 -3.25
C GLU A 197 -8.44 -21.82 -4.61
N ASP A 198 -7.69 -20.98 -5.32
CA ASP A 198 -7.17 -21.26 -6.67
C ASP A 198 -5.70 -20.84 -6.82
N ASP A 199 -4.96 -20.83 -5.70
CA ASP A 199 -3.55 -20.47 -5.64
C ASP A 199 -3.18 -19.15 -6.34
N THR A 200 -4.10 -18.19 -6.38
CA THR A 200 -3.94 -16.89 -7.05
C THR A 200 -2.62 -16.18 -6.71
N THR A 201 -1.88 -15.75 -7.74
CA THR A 201 -0.60 -15.01 -7.64
C THR A 201 -0.56 -13.85 -8.63
N GLY A 202 0.39 -12.94 -8.47
CA GLY A 202 0.61 -11.85 -9.42
C GLY A 202 -0.57 -10.89 -9.59
N TYR A 203 -0.91 -10.50 -10.82
CA TYR A 203 -1.95 -9.49 -11.09
C TYR A 203 -3.35 -9.88 -10.56
N PRO A 204 -3.82 -11.13 -10.72
CA PRO A 204 -5.08 -11.53 -10.08
C PRO A 204 -5.08 -11.32 -8.55
N LEU A 205 -3.94 -11.52 -7.89
CA LEU A 205 -3.83 -11.31 -6.44
C LEU A 205 -3.86 -9.83 -6.06
N THR A 206 -3.17 -8.96 -6.83
CA THR A 206 -3.26 -7.51 -6.64
C THR A 206 -4.68 -6.99 -6.90
N HIS A 207 -5.38 -7.58 -7.86
CA HIS A 207 -6.79 -7.28 -8.14
C HIS A 207 -7.72 -7.68 -6.99
N ARG A 208 -7.51 -8.83 -6.33
CA ARG A 208 -8.26 -9.14 -5.10
C ARG A 208 -8.03 -8.10 -4.01
N LEU A 209 -6.78 -7.66 -3.84
CA LEU A 209 -6.43 -6.66 -2.85
C LEU A 209 -7.12 -5.31 -3.14
N ILE A 210 -7.08 -4.82 -4.39
CA ILE A 210 -7.72 -3.53 -4.71
C ILE A 210 -9.24 -3.56 -4.54
N ILE A 211 -9.91 -4.67 -4.86
CA ILE A 211 -11.35 -4.85 -4.61
C ILE A 211 -11.66 -4.71 -3.11
N VAL A 212 -10.91 -5.43 -2.26
CA VAL A 212 -11.10 -5.37 -0.80
C VAL A 212 -10.79 -3.98 -0.26
N GLN A 213 -9.70 -3.35 -0.70
CA GLN A 213 -9.32 -2.02 -0.24
C GLN A 213 -10.35 -0.97 -0.66
N LEU A 214 -10.88 -1.03 -1.88
CA LEU A 214 -11.94 -0.14 -2.35
C LEU A 214 -13.21 -0.30 -1.52
N ALA A 215 -13.70 -1.52 -1.34
CA ALA A 215 -14.91 -1.79 -0.57
C ALA A 215 -14.77 -1.26 0.88
N LYS A 216 -13.60 -1.47 1.49
CA LYS A 216 -13.29 -0.93 2.83
C LYS A 216 -13.25 0.60 2.84
N ALA A 217 -12.62 1.21 1.84
CA ALA A 217 -12.51 2.67 1.74
C ALA A 217 -13.88 3.35 1.54
N LEU A 218 -14.77 2.70 0.79
CA LEU A 218 -16.18 3.12 0.63
C LEU A 218 -17.07 2.77 1.83
N ARG A 219 -16.52 2.10 2.85
CA ARG A 219 -17.21 1.64 4.07
C ARG A 219 -18.38 0.70 3.76
N CYS A 220 -18.21 -0.18 2.79
CA CYS A 220 -19.19 -1.20 2.47
C CYS A 220 -19.34 -2.19 3.63
N LYS A 221 -20.54 -2.76 3.77
CA LYS A 221 -20.85 -3.71 4.83
C LYS A 221 -20.04 -4.99 4.63
N GLU A 222 -19.38 -5.45 5.70
CA GLU A 222 -18.78 -6.78 5.72
C GLU A 222 -19.90 -7.83 5.67
N VAL A 223 -19.65 -8.96 5.01
CA VAL A 223 -20.57 -10.09 5.01
C VAL A 223 -20.21 -10.99 6.19
N GLU A 224 -21.18 -11.61 6.85
CA GLU A 224 -20.95 -12.42 8.06
C GLU A 224 -19.88 -13.50 7.88
N THR A 225 -19.74 -14.02 6.66
CA THR A 225 -18.77 -15.06 6.29
C THR A 225 -17.39 -14.53 5.93
N LEU A 226 -17.20 -13.20 5.81
CA LEU A 226 -15.97 -12.60 5.30
C LEU A 226 -15.62 -11.29 6.00
N SER A 227 -14.55 -11.31 6.80
CA SER A 227 -13.93 -10.06 7.24
C SER A 227 -12.96 -9.52 6.19
N LEU A 228 -13.32 -8.40 5.57
CA LEU A 228 -12.47 -7.69 4.62
C LEU A 228 -11.13 -7.29 5.26
N SER A 229 -11.17 -6.95 6.55
CA SER A 229 -10.00 -6.55 7.30
C SER A 229 -8.98 -7.68 7.49
N SER A 230 -9.41 -8.95 7.54
CA SER A 230 -8.48 -10.09 7.61
C SER A 230 -7.90 -10.48 6.24
N LEU A 231 -8.58 -10.16 5.14
CA LEU A 231 -8.08 -10.46 3.79
C LEU A 231 -6.87 -9.60 3.40
N ILE A 232 -6.87 -8.32 3.78
CA ILE A 232 -5.77 -7.38 3.45
C ILE A 232 -4.39 -7.93 3.88
N PRO A 233 -4.14 -8.25 5.17
CA PRO A 233 -2.83 -8.75 5.58
C PRO A 233 -2.48 -10.10 4.92
N THR A 234 -3.47 -10.97 4.69
CA THR A 234 -3.27 -12.26 4.01
C THR A 234 -2.81 -12.07 2.56
N TYR A 235 -3.47 -11.20 1.80
CA TYR A 235 -3.07 -10.90 0.43
C TYR A 235 -1.73 -10.16 0.38
N CYS A 236 -1.49 -9.18 1.27
CA CYS A 236 -0.20 -8.50 1.34
C CYS A 236 0.95 -9.47 1.62
N ALA A 237 0.77 -10.44 2.53
CA ALA A 237 1.80 -11.44 2.83
C ALA A 237 2.09 -12.34 1.61
N ARG A 238 1.06 -12.77 0.88
CA ARG A 238 1.22 -13.55 -0.35
C ARG A 238 1.87 -12.75 -1.47
N ILE A 239 1.46 -11.49 -1.67
CA ILE A 239 2.08 -10.56 -2.61
C ILE A 239 3.56 -10.36 -2.29
N PHE A 240 3.93 -10.24 -1.01
CA PHE A 240 5.33 -10.11 -0.63
C PHE A 240 6.14 -11.37 -0.93
N GLN A 241 5.55 -12.56 -0.77
CA GLN A 241 6.20 -13.80 -1.20
C GLN A 241 6.38 -13.86 -2.73
N ASP A 242 5.38 -13.44 -3.50
CA ASP A 242 5.47 -13.33 -4.96
C ASP A 242 6.58 -12.35 -5.38
N PHE A 243 6.68 -11.21 -4.69
CA PHE A 243 7.74 -10.22 -4.89
C PHE A 243 9.12 -10.84 -4.70
N ILE A 244 9.35 -11.60 -3.61
CA ILE A 244 10.64 -12.26 -3.34
C ILE A 244 10.95 -13.32 -4.41
N ASN A 245 9.93 -14.04 -4.89
CA ASN A 245 10.11 -15.01 -5.98
C ASN A 245 10.50 -14.33 -7.30
N LEU A 246 9.95 -13.14 -7.60
CA LEU A 246 10.31 -12.34 -8.76
C LEU A 246 11.72 -11.74 -8.64
N GLU A 247 12.09 -11.30 -7.43
CA GLU A 247 13.42 -10.73 -7.13
C GLU A 247 14.54 -11.75 -7.40
N LYS A 248 14.32 -13.04 -7.09
CA LYS A 248 15.27 -14.13 -7.39
C LYS A 248 15.68 -14.17 -8.87
N TRP A 249 14.80 -13.72 -9.76
CA TRP A 249 15.02 -13.70 -11.21
C TRP A 249 15.26 -12.28 -11.76
N ASP A 250 15.70 -11.34 -10.91
CA ASP A 250 16.01 -9.94 -11.26
C ASP A 250 14.84 -9.18 -11.90
N PHE A 251 13.61 -9.46 -11.45
CA PHE A 251 12.39 -8.85 -11.95
C PHE A 251 12.34 -8.85 -13.50
N PRO A 252 12.02 -9.98 -14.14
CA PRO A 252 11.86 -10.02 -15.60
C PRO A 252 10.82 -9.00 -16.07
N ASN A 253 10.85 -8.61 -17.34
CA ASN A 253 10.16 -7.40 -17.85
C ASN A 253 8.73 -7.17 -17.31
N ILE A 254 7.88 -8.21 -17.33
CA ILE A 254 6.50 -8.14 -16.82
C ILE A 254 6.42 -8.08 -15.30
N GLY A 255 7.37 -8.74 -14.63
CA GLY A 255 7.58 -8.68 -13.20
C GLY A 255 7.99 -7.30 -12.69
N LYS A 256 8.61 -6.43 -13.50
CA LYS A 256 8.93 -5.05 -13.09
C LYS A 256 7.68 -4.19 -12.91
N ASP A 257 6.72 -4.32 -13.83
CA ASP A 257 5.44 -3.63 -13.75
C ASP A 257 4.63 -4.14 -12.54
N LEU A 258 4.47 -5.46 -12.44
CA LEU A 258 3.83 -6.09 -11.30
C LEU A 258 4.50 -5.72 -9.96
N MET A 259 5.84 -5.69 -9.89
CA MET A 259 6.58 -5.26 -8.71
C MET A 259 6.23 -3.83 -8.28
N MET A 260 6.08 -2.90 -9.24
CA MET A 260 5.66 -1.53 -8.92
C MET A 260 4.25 -1.51 -8.33
N GLU A 261 3.30 -2.23 -8.95
CA GLU A 261 1.92 -2.35 -8.45
C GLU A 261 1.86 -2.99 -7.06
N GLN A 262 2.59 -4.09 -6.85
CA GLN A 262 2.68 -4.80 -5.58
C GLN A 262 3.21 -3.87 -4.47
N ASN A 263 4.33 -3.18 -4.73
CA ASN A 263 4.88 -2.19 -3.80
C ASN A 263 3.90 -1.09 -3.45
N PHE A 264 3.17 -0.62 -4.46
CA PHE A 264 2.25 0.49 -4.32
C PHE A 264 0.98 0.12 -3.53
N LEU A 265 0.41 -1.05 -3.76
CA LEU A 265 -0.84 -1.50 -3.10
C LEU A 265 -0.64 -2.00 -1.67
N THR A 266 0.53 -2.58 -1.39
CA THR A 266 0.82 -3.22 -0.10
C THR A 266 1.72 -2.38 0.81
N ASN A 267 2.41 -1.36 0.27
CA ASN A 267 3.53 -0.67 0.89
C ASN A 267 4.71 -1.62 1.24
N THR A 268 5.00 -2.66 0.44
CA THR A 268 6.05 -3.67 0.72
C THR A 268 7.47 -3.13 0.89
N ARG A 269 7.82 -1.90 0.47
CA ARG A 269 9.14 -1.31 0.81
C ARG A 269 9.30 -0.98 2.30
N LEU A 270 8.22 -0.63 3.01
CA LEU A 270 8.24 -0.59 4.48
C LEU A 270 8.51 -1.98 5.08
N PHE A 271 8.28 -3.06 4.32
CA PHE A 271 8.61 -4.42 4.72
C PHE A 271 10.06 -4.83 4.45
N ALA A 272 10.77 -4.16 3.53
CA ALA A 272 12.13 -4.53 3.10
C ALA A 272 13.23 -3.63 3.72
N ASP A 273 12.98 -2.33 3.89
CA ASP A 273 13.96 -1.33 4.37
C ASP A 273 14.31 -1.45 5.88
N HIS A 274 13.94 -2.56 6.53
CA HIS A 274 14.25 -2.88 7.93
C HIS A 274 14.86 -4.29 8.09
N LEU A 275 15.19 -4.95 6.97
CA LEU A 275 15.90 -6.24 6.92
C LEU A 275 17.40 -6.09 6.58
N GLN A 276 17.91 -4.85 6.47
CA GLN A 276 19.33 -4.52 6.43
C GLN A 276 19.75 -3.90 7.77
#